data_AF-A0A0N0KH00-F1
#
_entry.id   AF-A0A0N0KH00-F1
#
_cell.length_a   1.000
_cell.length_b   1.000
_cell.length_c   1.000
_cell.angle_alpha   90.00
_cell.angle_beta   90.00
_cell.angle_gamma   90.00
#
_symmetry.space_group_name_H-M   'P 1'
#
loop_
_entity.id
_entity.type
_entity.pdbx_description
1 polymer ?
#
loop_
_entity_poly.entity_id
_entity_poly.type
_entity_poly.pdbx_seq_one_letter_code
_entity_poly.pdbx_strand_id
1 'polypeptide(L)'
;MRRRYHHGPRPSVPDPRPVLLAAVQDFVKAASAIDGVRRIALIGSLVTDKPVPKDADVLVTIDANMDLGTLARATRQMQGKAQKINLGAEAFLADHNGRYLGRICHWRECRARVLCRAQRCGAREHLNDDLHDVTLPAKLIAEPPLELWPTVVRRVQPAADVEAILLA
;
A
#
# COMPACT_ATOMS: atom_id res chain seq x y z
N MET A 1 17.30 31.96 -2.49
CA MET A 1 16.12 31.27 -1.92
C MET A 1 15.47 30.39 -3.01
N ARG A 2 15.80 29.08 -3.08
CA ARG A 2 15.19 28.18 -4.07
C ARG A 2 13.87 27.65 -3.51
N ARG A 3 12.72 28.11 -4.03
CA ARG A 3 11.41 27.49 -3.79
C ARG A 3 11.50 26.02 -4.23
N ARG A 4 11.43 25.08 -3.28
CA ARG A 4 11.26 23.66 -3.58
C ARG A 4 9.87 23.49 -4.18
N TYR A 5 9.77 23.40 -5.49
CA TYR A 5 8.54 22.97 -6.15
C TYR A 5 8.30 21.51 -5.75
N HIS A 6 7.29 21.28 -4.90
CA HIS A 6 6.78 19.93 -4.67
C HIS A 6 6.02 19.49 -5.93
N HIS A 7 6.68 18.74 -6.82
CA HIS A 7 6.08 18.09 -8.00
C HIS A 7 5.30 16.82 -7.67
N GLY A 8 4.71 16.74 -6.48
CA GLY A 8 3.81 15.62 -6.12
C GLY A 8 2.38 15.89 -6.58
N PRO A 9 1.54 14.84 -6.72
CA PRO A 9 0.11 15.02 -6.91
C PRO A 9 -0.44 15.97 -5.83
N ARG A 10 -1.30 16.90 -6.25
CA ARG A 10 -1.98 17.83 -5.34
C ARG A 10 -3.36 17.26 -5.04
N PRO A 11 -3.70 17.06 -3.76
CA PRO A 11 -5.04 16.64 -3.42
C PRO A 11 -6.07 17.64 -3.94
N SER A 12 -7.22 17.16 -4.41
CA SER A 12 -8.35 18.02 -4.77
C SER A 12 -9.20 18.45 -3.56
N VAL A 13 -8.81 18.04 -2.35
CA VAL A 13 -9.48 18.35 -1.08
C VAL A 13 -8.51 19.04 -0.12
N PRO A 14 -9.00 19.88 0.82
CA PRO A 14 -8.14 20.59 1.78
C PRO A 14 -7.40 19.64 2.74
N ASP A 15 -8.07 18.59 3.20
CA ASP A 15 -7.50 17.57 4.07
C ASP A 15 -7.71 16.17 3.47
N PRO A 16 -6.69 15.58 2.83
CA PRO A 16 -6.80 14.27 2.20
C PRO A 16 -6.67 13.09 3.16
N ARG A 17 -6.10 13.31 4.35
CA ARG A 17 -5.67 12.23 5.23
C ARG A 17 -6.85 11.37 5.72
N PRO A 18 -8.00 11.92 6.17
CA PRO A 18 -9.15 11.11 6.56
C PRO A 18 -9.68 10.22 5.42
N VAL A 19 -9.66 10.73 4.18
CA VAL A 19 -10.11 9.97 3.00
C VAL A 19 -9.18 8.79 2.72
N LEU A 20 -7.87 9.01 2.81
CA LEU A 20 -6.87 7.95 2.64
C LEU A 20 -6.95 6.91 3.78
N LEU A 21 -7.10 7.34 5.03
CA LEU A 21 -7.23 6.44 6.17
C LEU A 21 -8.51 5.60 6.09
N ALA A 22 -9.64 6.18 5.68
CA ALA A 22 -10.86 5.41 5.43
C ALA A 22 -10.67 4.38 4.30
N ALA A 23 -9.96 4.73 3.22
CA ALA A 23 -9.65 3.79 2.15
C ALA A 23 -8.76 2.63 2.62
N VAL A 24 -7.77 2.91 3.48
CA VAL A 24 -6.94 1.88 4.14
C VAL A 24 -7.78 1.02 5.07
N GLN A 25 -8.66 1.59 5.87
CA GLN A 25 -9.52 0.84 6.79
C GLN A 25 -10.37 -0.20 6.03
N ASP A 26 -10.99 0.22 4.94
CA ASP A 26 -11.79 -0.66 4.09
C ASP A 26 -10.93 -1.74 3.42
N PHE A 27 -9.70 -1.39 3.02
CA PHE A 27 -8.74 -2.35 2.50
C PHE A 27 -8.37 -3.40 3.55
N VAL A 28 -8.03 -2.99 4.77
CA VAL A 28 -7.64 -3.90 5.87
C VAL A 28 -8.79 -4.86 6.19
N LYS A 29 -10.02 -4.35 6.29
CA LYS A 29 -11.22 -5.18 6.49
C LYS A 29 -11.40 -6.22 5.39
N ALA A 30 -11.23 -5.84 4.12
CA ALA A 30 -11.37 -6.75 3.01
C ALA A 30 -10.20 -7.76 2.91
N ALA A 31 -8.96 -7.30 3.08
CA ALA A 31 -7.75 -8.09 2.88
C ALA A 31 -7.49 -9.08 4.02
N SER A 32 -7.84 -8.73 5.26
CA SER A 32 -7.71 -9.63 6.42
C SER A 32 -8.58 -10.88 6.35
N ALA A 33 -9.65 -10.84 5.55
CA ALA A 33 -10.53 -11.99 5.33
C ALA A 33 -10.04 -12.92 4.20
N ILE A 34 -8.95 -12.58 3.51
CA ILE A 34 -8.44 -13.37 2.39
C ILE A 34 -7.44 -14.40 2.90
N ASP A 35 -7.69 -15.67 2.61
CA ASP A 35 -6.75 -16.74 2.94
C ASP A 35 -5.40 -16.53 2.25
N GLY A 36 -4.31 -16.76 2.99
CA GLY A 36 -2.95 -16.48 2.56
C GLY A 36 -2.44 -15.06 2.83
N VAL A 37 -3.29 -14.09 3.26
CA VAL A 37 -2.79 -12.85 3.87
C VAL A 37 -2.32 -13.15 5.29
N ARG A 38 -1.09 -12.73 5.63
CA ARG A 38 -0.42 -13.05 6.91
C ARG A 38 -0.13 -11.83 7.77
N ARG A 39 0.04 -10.66 7.15
CA ARG A 39 0.24 -9.40 7.85
C ARG A 39 -0.15 -8.23 6.96
N ILE A 40 -0.75 -7.20 7.54
CA ILE A 40 -1.00 -5.92 6.87
C ILE A 40 -0.41 -4.81 7.72
N ALA A 41 0.40 -3.96 7.12
CA ALA A 41 1.04 -2.84 7.78
C ALA A 41 0.86 -1.55 6.98
N LEU A 42 0.68 -0.44 7.69
CA LEU A 42 0.70 0.90 7.10
C LEU A 42 2.15 1.40 7.04
N ILE A 43 2.55 1.90 5.89
CA ILE A 43 3.89 2.46 5.66
C ILE A 43 3.78 3.84 5.00
N GLY A 44 4.92 4.41 4.61
CA GLY A 44 4.95 5.64 3.82
C GLY A 44 4.52 6.88 4.61
N SER A 45 3.96 7.86 3.92
CA SER A 45 3.73 9.18 4.53
C SER A 45 2.57 9.25 5.52
N LEU A 46 1.63 8.29 5.50
CA LEU A 46 0.47 8.30 6.40
C LEU A 46 0.83 7.99 7.86
N VAL A 47 1.92 7.25 8.10
CA VAL A 47 2.43 6.98 9.46
C VAL A 47 3.33 8.10 10.00
N THR A 48 3.36 9.27 9.36
CA THR A 48 4.17 10.42 9.77
C THR A 48 3.28 11.64 10.04
N ASP A 49 3.82 12.65 10.73
CA ASP A 49 3.15 13.94 10.98
C ASP A 49 3.11 14.87 9.76
N LYS A 50 3.38 14.34 8.56
CA LYS A 50 3.39 15.13 7.35
C LYS A 50 2.00 15.75 7.11
N PRO A 51 1.85 17.08 7.05
CA PRO A 51 0.53 17.72 6.99
C PRO A 51 -0.33 17.26 5.81
N VAL A 52 0.32 17.01 4.66
CA VAL A 52 -0.33 16.50 3.46
C VAL A 52 0.35 15.19 3.04
N PRO A 53 -0.22 14.02 3.37
CA PRO A 53 0.28 12.74 2.85
C PRO A 53 0.17 12.71 1.33
N LYS A 54 1.09 11.98 0.69
CA LYS A 54 1.13 11.88 -0.78
C LYS A 54 0.18 10.81 -1.28
N ASP A 55 0.29 9.62 -0.71
CA ASP A 55 -0.37 8.40 -1.16
C ASP A 55 -0.69 7.52 0.06
N ALA A 56 -1.54 6.51 -0.13
CA ALA A 56 -1.80 5.46 0.84
C ALA A 56 -1.00 4.20 0.53
N ASP A 57 0.04 3.93 1.32
CA ASP A 57 0.96 2.81 1.11
C ASP A 57 0.77 1.73 2.17
N VAL A 58 0.47 0.50 1.76
CA VAL A 58 0.36 -0.65 2.65
C VAL A 58 1.34 -1.75 2.27
N LEU A 59 1.95 -2.38 3.26
CA LEU A 59 2.74 -3.60 3.09
C LEU A 59 1.91 -4.80 3.51
N VAL A 60 1.80 -5.77 2.61
CA VAL A 60 1.09 -7.04 2.85
C VAL A 60 2.09 -8.18 2.79
N THR A 61 2.18 -8.95 3.88
CA THR A 61 2.89 -10.23 3.88
C THR A 61 1.91 -11.32 3.48
N ILE A 62 2.29 -12.13 2.48
CA ILE A 62 1.43 -13.16 1.90
C ILE A 62 2.12 -14.53 1.86
N ASP A 63 1.31 -15.57 1.73
CA ASP A 63 1.80 -16.89 1.36
C ASP A 63 2.31 -16.92 -0.07
N ALA A 64 3.32 -17.77 -0.30
CA ALA A 64 4.01 -17.88 -1.58
C ALA A 64 3.05 -18.20 -2.74
N ASN A 65 2.07 -19.07 -2.51
CA ASN A 65 1.18 -19.61 -3.53
C ASN A 65 -0.23 -18.99 -3.51
N MET A 66 -0.47 -17.96 -2.71
CA MET A 66 -1.76 -17.27 -2.63
C MET A 66 -2.17 -16.71 -4.00
N ASP A 67 -3.43 -16.91 -4.40
CA ASP A 67 -4.02 -16.20 -5.54
C ASP A 67 -4.17 -14.70 -5.22
N LEU A 68 -3.70 -13.85 -6.12
CA LEU A 68 -3.71 -12.40 -5.89
C LEU A 68 -4.99 -11.72 -6.39
N GLY A 69 -5.95 -12.44 -6.99
CA GLY A 69 -7.15 -11.87 -7.60
C GLY A 69 -7.99 -11.02 -6.64
N THR A 70 -8.33 -11.60 -5.50
CA THR A 70 -9.15 -10.92 -4.48
C THR A 70 -8.38 -9.76 -3.83
N LEU A 71 -7.09 -9.97 -3.53
CA LEU A 71 -6.24 -8.93 -2.96
C LEU A 71 -6.08 -7.76 -3.94
N ALA A 72 -5.87 -8.04 -5.22
CA ALA A 72 -5.75 -7.03 -6.26
C ALA A 72 -7.05 -6.26 -6.48
N ARG A 73 -8.21 -6.91 -6.33
CA ARG A 73 -9.50 -6.21 -6.31
C ARG A 73 -9.60 -5.24 -5.13
N ALA A 74 -9.24 -5.66 -3.93
CA ALA A 74 -9.24 -4.80 -2.75
C ALA A 74 -8.28 -3.61 -2.91
N THR A 75 -7.07 -3.84 -3.42
CA THR A 75 -6.10 -2.76 -3.70
C THR A 75 -6.64 -1.76 -4.73
N ARG A 76 -7.26 -2.23 -5.83
CA ARG A 76 -7.87 -1.33 -6.83
C ARG A 76 -9.03 -0.52 -6.26
N GLN A 77 -9.81 -1.07 -5.33
CA GLN A 77 -10.86 -0.32 -4.63
C GLN A 77 -10.28 0.77 -3.73
N MET A 78 -9.20 0.47 -2.99
CA MET A 78 -8.44 1.46 -2.22
C MET A 78 -7.88 2.57 -3.12
N GLN A 79 -7.22 2.19 -4.22
CA GLN A 79 -6.68 3.12 -5.21
C GLN A 79 -7.77 3.99 -5.83
N GLY A 80 -8.92 3.42 -6.18
CA GLY A 80 -10.05 4.18 -6.73
C GLY A 80 -10.61 5.22 -5.76
N LYS A 81 -10.55 4.97 -4.43
CA LYS A 81 -10.93 5.97 -3.42
C LYS A 81 -9.90 7.10 -3.33
N ALA A 82 -8.61 6.78 -3.32
CA ALA A 82 -7.55 7.79 -3.32
C ALA A 82 -7.57 8.65 -4.61
N GLN A 83 -7.83 8.03 -5.77
CA GLN A 83 -7.87 8.74 -7.05
C GLN A 83 -9.02 9.76 -7.15
N LYS A 84 -10.13 9.57 -6.42
CA LYS A 84 -11.21 10.58 -6.35
C LYS A 84 -10.71 11.92 -5.79
N ILE A 85 -9.66 11.90 -4.98
CA ILE A 85 -9.01 13.10 -4.44
C ILE A 85 -7.67 13.42 -5.10
N ASN A 86 -7.42 12.88 -6.31
CA ASN A 86 -6.19 13.05 -7.09
C ASN A 86 -4.92 12.52 -6.40
N LEU A 87 -5.03 11.49 -5.56
CA LEU A 87 -3.91 10.83 -4.89
C LEU A 87 -3.81 9.34 -5.26
N GLY A 88 -2.66 8.73 -4.98
CA GLY A 88 -2.41 7.32 -5.20
C GLY A 88 -2.67 6.45 -3.97
N ALA A 89 -2.73 5.14 -4.21
CA ALA A 89 -2.61 4.13 -3.17
C ALA A 89 -1.94 2.88 -3.75
N GLU A 90 -1.06 2.25 -2.98
CA GLU A 90 -0.27 1.11 -3.41
C GLU A 90 -0.24 0.02 -2.33
N ALA A 91 -0.26 -1.24 -2.78
CA ALA A 91 -0.04 -2.40 -1.93
C ALA A 91 1.26 -3.10 -2.34
N PHE A 92 2.23 -3.06 -1.44
CA PHE A 92 3.52 -3.73 -1.53
C PHE A 92 3.40 -5.15 -0.99
N LEU A 93 4.08 -6.11 -1.61
CA LEU A 93 4.02 -7.52 -1.28
C LEU A 93 5.36 -8.03 -0.77
N ALA A 94 5.33 -8.78 0.33
CA ALA A 94 6.46 -9.54 0.83
C ALA A 94 6.04 -10.99 1.17
N ASP A 95 6.99 -11.91 1.19
CA ASP A 95 6.78 -13.26 1.73
C ASP A 95 7.14 -13.35 3.23
N HIS A 96 6.83 -14.49 3.84
CA HIS A 96 7.08 -14.76 5.27
C HIS A 96 8.57 -14.75 5.65
N ASN A 97 9.48 -14.89 4.68
CA ASN A 97 10.93 -14.82 4.90
C ASN A 97 11.44 -13.37 4.87
N GLY A 98 10.54 -12.39 4.76
CA GLY A 98 10.88 -10.98 4.69
C GLY A 98 11.40 -10.55 3.33
N ARG A 99 11.24 -11.37 2.28
CA ARG A 99 11.65 -11.01 0.92
C ARG A 99 10.56 -10.20 0.25
N TYR A 100 10.97 -9.06 -0.31
CA TYR A 100 10.10 -8.25 -1.16
C TYR A 100 9.80 -8.95 -2.48
N LEU A 101 8.52 -9.00 -2.86
CA LEU A 101 8.05 -9.66 -4.07
C LEU A 101 7.73 -8.68 -5.21
N GLY A 102 7.42 -7.43 -4.86
CA GLY A 102 6.91 -6.42 -5.79
C GLY A 102 5.64 -5.75 -5.26
N ARG A 103 4.81 -5.25 -6.17
CA ARG A 103 3.56 -4.56 -5.83
C ARG A 103 2.37 -5.26 -6.47
N ILE A 104 1.18 -5.03 -5.94
CA ILE A 104 -0.05 -5.37 -6.65
C ILE A 104 -0.13 -4.53 -7.93
N CYS A 105 -0.38 -5.21 -9.04
CA CYS A 105 -0.54 -4.60 -10.34
C CYS A 105 -1.82 -3.75 -10.38
N HIS A 106 -1.69 -2.50 -10.83
CA HIS A 106 -2.83 -1.58 -10.97
C HIS A 106 -3.73 -1.93 -12.16
N TRP A 107 -3.21 -2.65 -13.17
CA TRP A 107 -4.04 -3.12 -14.29
C TRP A 107 -4.90 -4.30 -13.87
N ARG A 108 -6.17 -4.28 -14.29
CA ARG A 108 -7.11 -5.37 -14.06
C ARG A 108 -6.70 -6.67 -14.75
N GLU A 109 -6.17 -6.57 -15.97
CA GLU A 109 -5.76 -7.72 -16.78
C GLU A 109 -4.25 -7.71 -16.98
N CYS A 110 -3.61 -8.85 -16.70
CA CYS A 110 -2.19 -9.04 -16.93
C CYS A 110 -1.94 -9.17 -18.43
N ARG A 111 -1.43 -8.09 -19.02
CA ARG A 111 -0.96 -8.07 -20.42
C ARG A 111 0.28 -7.21 -20.50
N ALA A 112 1.25 -7.61 -21.33
CA ALA A 112 2.42 -6.78 -21.61
C ALA A 112 1.94 -5.45 -22.23
N ARG A 113 2.31 -4.34 -21.60
CA ARG A 113 2.01 -2.98 -22.03
C ARG A 113 3.32 -2.21 -22.11
N VAL A 114 3.38 -1.18 -22.95
CA VAL A 114 4.55 -0.29 -23.06
C VAL A 114 4.94 0.31 -21.69
N LEU A 115 3.96 0.59 -20.85
CA LEU A 115 4.17 1.13 -19.49
C LEU A 115 4.38 0.06 -18.41
N CYS A 116 4.28 -1.23 -18.75
CA CYS A 116 4.49 -2.32 -17.80
C CYS A 116 5.96 -2.40 -17.40
N ARG A 117 6.23 -2.29 -16.10
CA ARG A 117 7.57 -2.41 -15.51
C ARG A 117 7.81 -3.75 -14.82
N ALA A 118 6.86 -4.67 -14.86
CA ALA A 118 7.06 -6.01 -14.32
C ALA A 118 8.18 -6.72 -15.10
N GLN A 119 9.12 -7.33 -14.39
CA GLN A 119 10.16 -8.15 -15.01
C GLN A 119 9.56 -9.38 -15.70
N ARG A 120 8.50 -9.95 -15.12
CA ARG A 120 7.83 -11.15 -15.64
C ARG A 120 6.30 -11.00 -15.57
N CYS A 121 5.78 -10.05 -16.35
CA CYS A 121 4.33 -9.81 -16.43
C CYS A 121 3.57 -11.10 -16.77
N GLY A 122 2.56 -11.44 -15.97
CA GLY A 122 1.72 -12.61 -16.19
C GLY A 122 2.28 -13.94 -15.66
N ALA A 123 3.54 -13.99 -15.21
CA ALA A 123 4.09 -15.21 -14.58
C ALA A 123 3.39 -15.54 -13.25
N ARG A 124 3.00 -14.50 -12.50
CA ARG A 124 2.03 -14.57 -11.42
C ARG A 124 1.01 -13.47 -11.63
N GLU A 125 -0.25 -13.84 -11.84
CA GLU A 125 -1.30 -12.88 -12.16
C GLU A 125 -1.42 -11.80 -11.07
N HIS A 126 -1.57 -10.55 -11.49
CA HIS A 126 -1.62 -9.35 -10.66
C HIS A 126 -0.38 -9.02 -9.82
N LEU A 127 0.72 -9.75 -9.95
CA LEU A 127 2.01 -9.33 -9.41
C LEU A 127 2.72 -8.41 -10.42
N ASN A 128 3.14 -7.24 -9.95
CA ASN A 128 4.10 -6.40 -10.64
C ASN A 128 5.47 -6.54 -9.94
N ASP A 129 6.35 -7.39 -10.48
CA ASP A 129 7.69 -7.65 -9.97
C ASP A 129 8.72 -6.65 -10.53
N ASP A 130 8.43 -5.36 -10.38
CA ASP A 130 9.27 -4.23 -10.81
C ASP A 130 10.46 -3.96 -9.89
N LEU A 131 11.15 -5.01 -9.46
CA LEU A 131 12.24 -4.96 -8.47
C LEU A 131 13.45 -4.11 -8.91
N HIS A 132 13.51 -3.72 -10.18
CA HIS A 132 14.54 -2.83 -10.71
C HIS A 132 14.17 -1.34 -10.57
N ASP A 133 12.88 -1.05 -10.33
CA ASP A 133 12.33 0.29 -10.17
C ASP A 133 12.07 0.58 -8.69
N VAL A 134 11.45 -0.36 -7.99
CA VAL A 134 11.07 -0.20 -6.58
C VAL A 134 11.53 -1.41 -5.77
N THR A 135 12.16 -1.15 -4.63
CA THR A 135 12.47 -2.16 -3.62
C THR A 135 12.19 -1.61 -2.23
N LEU A 136 11.75 -2.47 -1.31
CA LEU A 136 11.61 -2.10 0.10
C LEU A 136 12.82 -2.61 0.90
N PRO A 137 13.38 -1.80 1.82
CA PRO A 137 14.44 -2.25 2.71
C PRO A 137 13.96 -3.44 3.56
N ALA A 138 14.84 -4.44 3.76
CA ALA A 138 14.53 -5.60 4.59
C ALA A 138 14.06 -5.21 6.01
N LYS A 139 14.64 -4.16 6.59
CA LYS A 139 14.21 -3.62 7.89
C LYS A 139 12.76 -3.13 7.87
N LEU A 140 12.33 -2.44 6.82
CA LEU A 140 10.94 -1.97 6.71
C LEU A 140 9.96 -3.13 6.60
N ILE A 141 10.37 -4.23 5.96
CA ILE A 141 9.55 -5.43 5.85
C ILE A 141 9.49 -6.18 7.18
N ALA A 142 10.62 -6.32 7.88
CA ALA A 142 10.68 -6.98 9.17
C ALA A 142 9.92 -6.19 10.25
N GLU A 143 10.14 -4.88 10.30
CA GLU A 143 9.69 -3.98 11.37
C GLU A 143 8.94 -2.77 10.78
N PRO A 144 7.77 -2.96 10.16
CA PRO A 144 7.02 -1.82 9.64
C PRO A 144 6.57 -0.89 10.78
N PRO A 145 6.41 0.43 10.53
CA PRO A 145 6.12 1.40 11.58
C PRO A 145 4.81 1.13 12.33
N LEU A 146 3.80 0.64 11.60
CA LEU A 146 2.48 0.32 12.15
C LEU A 146 1.93 -0.96 11.49
N GLU A 147 1.82 -2.04 12.24
CA GLU A 147 1.06 -3.22 11.84
C GLU A 147 -0.40 -3.02 12.23
N LEU A 148 -1.31 -3.34 11.31
CA LEU A 148 -2.76 -3.21 11.48
C LEU A 148 -3.44 -4.56 11.67
N TRP A 149 -2.83 -5.64 11.17
CA TRP A 149 -3.37 -7.00 11.23
C TRP A 149 -2.23 -8.03 11.11
N PRO A 150 -2.27 -9.19 11.80
CA PRO A 150 -3.36 -9.72 12.62
C PRO A 150 -3.45 -9.12 14.02
N THR A 151 -2.38 -8.46 14.46
CA THR A 151 -2.32 -7.75 15.73
C THR A 151 -1.80 -6.35 15.46
N VAL A 152 -2.36 -5.38 16.16
CA VAL A 152 -1.87 -4.00 16.08
C VAL A 152 -0.52 -3.90 16.78
N VAL A 153 0.53 -3.55 16.04
CA VAL A 153 1.87 -3.31 16.58
C VAL A 153 2.30 -1.90 16.21
N ARG A 154 2.52 -1.06 17.22
CA ARG A 154 2.98 0.33 17.08
C ARG A 154 4.49 0.40 17.32
N ARG A 155 5.28 0.77 16.31
CA ARG A 155 6.73 1.06 16.46
C ARG A 155 7.05 2.55 16.34
N VAL A 156 6.07 3.34 15.94
CA VAL A 156 6.08 4.81 15.96
C VAL A 156 4.82 5.29 16.68
N GLN A 157 4.83 6.53 17.15
CA GLN A 157 3.62 7.18 17.64
C GLN A 157 2.77 7.58 16.43
N PRO A 158 1.60 6.97 16.21
CA PRO A 158 0.74 7.35 15.10
C PRO A 158 0.11 8.73 15.37
N ALA A 159 -0.20 9.46 14.31
CA ALA A 159 -0.99 10.68 14.43
C ALA A 159 -2.38 10.37 15.02
N ALA A 160 -2.98 11.35 15.69
CA ALA A 160 -4.25 11.15 16.42
C ALA A 160 -5.40 10.64 15.52
N ASP A 161 -5.42 11.05 14.26
CA ASP A 161 -6.41 10.58 13.28
C ASP A 161 -6.15 9.15 12.80
N VAL A 162 -4.88 8.72 12.71
CA VAL A 162 -4.50 7.33 12.46
C VAL A 162 -5.02 6.45 13.59
N GLU A 163 -4.80 6.85 14.84
CA GLU A 163 -5.35 6.17 16.02
C GLU A 163 -6.89 6.09 15.92
N ALA A 164 -7.55 7.22 15.72
CA ALA A 164 -9.01 7.30 15.73
C ALA A 164 -9.69 6.52 14.59
N ILE A 165 -9.05 6.41 13.41
CA ILE A 165 -9.66 5.79 12.23
C ILE A 165 -9.22 4.34 12.06
N LEU A 166 -7.96 4.00 12.32
CA LEU A 166 -7.43 2.66 12.02
C LEU A 166 -7.32 1.75 13.24
N LEU A 167 -7.21 2.31 14.45
CA LEU A 167 -6.87 1.56 15.66
C LEU A 167 -7.99 1.59 16.72
N ALA A 168 -9.14 2.18 16.39
CA ALA A 168 -10.34 2.24 17.23
C ALA A 168 -11.15 0.94 17.20
#